data_AF-A0A392QBN7-F1
#
_entry.id   AF-A0A392QBN7-F1
#
_cell.length_a   1.000
_cell.length_b   1.000
_cell.length_c   1.000
_cell.angle_alpha   90.00
_cell.angle_beta   90.00
_cell.angle_gamma   90.00
#
_symmetry.space_group_name_H-M   'P 1'
#
loop_
_entity.id
_entity.type
_entity.pdbx_description
1 polymer ?
#
loop_
_entity_poly.entity_id
_entity_poly.type
_entity_poly.pdbx_seq_one_letter_code
_entity_poly.pdbx_strand_id
1 'polypeptide(L)'
;GNLKSFDGLNNQALEVVYRVTVGGPKVTPFNDSLWRTWVPDDEFLKSSVGSEKYYFGGRINYRVGGASREVGPDNVYNTARLIRSKNDSVPNVNMTWVFPVVGGYKYLVRLHFCDIASISMRLLYFNVYVNGQLALEDFDLSLVTNSLASPFYADFVVDGDVSTGALSVTIGPSKSSLPHVID
;
A
#
# COMPACT_ATOMS: atom_id res chain seq x y z
N GLY A 1 4.89 -12.41 -14.96
CA GLY A 1 4.94 -13.56 -14.04
C GLY A 1 3.51 -13.89 -13.66
N ASN A 2 3.12 -15.16 -13.64
CA ASN A 2 1.76 -15.54 -13.24
C ASN A 2 1.72 -15.61 -11.72
N LEU A 3 0.86 -14.80 -11.10
CA LEU A 3 0.52 -14.91 -9.68
C LEU A 3 -0.06 -16.30 -9.43
N LYS A 4 0.37 -16.96 -8.34
CA LYS A 4 -0.11 -18.28 -7.92
C LYS A 4 -0.61 -18.22 -6.49
N SER A 5 -1.60 -19.05 -6.16
CA SER A 5 -2.00 -19.25 -4.76
C SER A 5 -0.80 -19.75 -3.94
N PHE A 6 -0.66 -19.25 -2.73
CA PHE A 6 0.28 -19.76 -1.74
C PHE A 6 -0.48 -20.40 -0.60
N ASP A 7 -0.34 -21.72 -0.47
CA ASP A 7 -1.04 -22.48 0.56
C ASP A 7 -0.15 -22.68 1.80
N GLY A 8 -0.78 -22.72 2.98
CA GLY A 8 -0.09 -23.07 4.23
C GLY A 8 0.64 -21.91 4.92
N LEU A 9 0.32 -20.65 4.61
CA LEU A 9 0.89 -19.48 5.30
C LEU A 9 0.71 -19.54 6.83
N ASN A 10 -0.44 -20.07 7.29
CA ASN A 10 -0.74 -20.23 8.73
C ASN A 10 0.16 -21.25 9.45
N ASN A 11 0.91 -22.06 8.71
CA ASN A 11 1.85 -23.06 9.27
C ASN A 11 3.29 -22.54 9.29
N GLN A 12 3.53 -21.27 8.95
CA GLN A 12 4.84 -20.65 8.91
C GLN A 12 5.04 -19.74 10.13
N ALA A 13 6.23 -19.76 10.71
CA ALA A 13 6.67 -18.70 11.62
C ALA A 13 7.14 -17.50 10.79
N LEU A 14 6.69 -16.30 11.15
CA LEU A 14 7.03 -15.07 10.43
C LEU A 14 7.87 -14.15 11.32
N GLU A 15 8.95 -13.63 10.77
CA GLU A 15 9.70 -12.52 11.34
C GLU A 15 9.29 -11.22 10.66
N VAL A 16 9.04 -10.17 11.44
CA VAL A 16 8.71 -8.85 10.91
C VAL A 16 10.00 -8.10 10.63
N VAL A 17 10.36 -7.99 9.35
CA VAL A 17 11.53 -7.22 8.91
C VAL A 17 11.24 -5.73 8.75
N TYR A 18 10.05 -5.40 8.22
CA TYR A 18 9.60 -4.02 8.01
C TYR A 18 8.13 -3.88 8.38
N ARG A 19 7.80 -2.72 8.98
CA ARG A 19 6.42 -2.31 9.23
C ARG A 19 6.33 -0.79 9.10
N VAL A 20 5.63 -0.34 8.07
CA VAL A 20 5.72 1.03 7.58
C VAL A 20 4.35 1.69 7.51
N THR A 21 4.27 2.95 7.98
CA THR A 21 3.11 3.81 7.77
C THR A 21 3.38 4.77 6.61
N VAL A 22 2.53 4.72 5.59
CA VAL A 22 2.74 5.42 4.32
C VAL A 22 2.13 6.82 4.38
N GLY A 23 2.98 7.84 4.21
CA GLY A 23 2.57 9.25 4.27
C GLY A 23 2.22 9.76 5.67
N GLY A 24 2.30 8.90 6.69
CA GLY A 24 1.96 9.23 8.08
C GLY A 24 3.16 9.37 9.02
N PRO A 25 2.93 9.86 10.24
CA PRO A 25 3.95 9.88 11.30
C PRO A 25 4.13 8.48 11.91
N LYS A 26 5.22 8.29 12.65
CA LYS A 26 5.51 7.05 13.38
C LYS A 26 4.34 6.66 14.30
N VAL A 27 3.87 5.42 14.20
CA VAL A 27 2.90 4.84 15.14
C VAL A 27 3.67 4.05 16.19
N THR A 28 3.47 4.40 17.46
CA THR A 28 4.08 3.72 18.60
C THR A 28 3.14 2.66 19.18
N PRO A 29 3.63 1.76 20.04
CA PRO A 29 2.79 0.74 20.66
C PRO A 29 1.57 1.29 21.41
N PHE A 30 1.68 2.49 21.99
CA PHE A 30 0.58 3.16 22.70
C PHE A 30 -0.57 3.61 21.78
N ASN A 31 -0.27 3.76 20.49
CA ASN A 31 -1.21 4.22 19.46
C ASN A 31 -1.54 3.10 18.45
N ASP A 32 -1.15 1.85 18.74
CA ASP A 32 -1.44 0.65 17.94
C ASP A 32 -2.32 -0.32 18.73
N SER A 33 -3.21 -1.02 18.04
CA SER A 33 -4.14 -1.99 18.61
C SER A 33 -3.47 -3.25 19.17
N LEU A 34 -2.26 -3.58 18.72
CA LEU A 34 -1.52 -4.79 19.06
C LEU A 34 -0.07 -4.49 19.49
N TRP A 35 0.19 -3.29 20.04
CA TRP A 35 1.51 -2.86 20.53
C TRP A 35 2.64 -2.90 19.48
N ARG A 36 2.30 -2.81 18.19
CA ARG A 36 3.28 -2.76 17.11
C ARG A 36 3.82 -1.35 16.93
N THR A 37 5.01 -1.25 16.36
CA THR A 37 5.58 0.02 15.88
C THR A 37 5.52 0.06 14.37
N TRP A 38 5.05 1.17 13.81
CA TRP A 38 5.07 1.46 12.37
C TRP A 38 5.96 2.67 12.11
N VAL A 39 6.99 2.53 11.29
CA VAL A 39 7.92 3.63 10.97
C VAL A 39 7.47 4.38 9.71
N PRO A 40 7.74 5.68 9.58
CA PRO A 40 7.41 6.43 8.36
C PRO A 40 8.07 5.85 7.11
N ASP A 41 7.44 6.02 5.96
CA ASP A 41 7.87 5.42 4.69
C ASP A 41 9.02 6.15 3.99
N ASP A 42 9.34 7.37 4.40
CA ASP A 42 10.24 8.28 3.67
C ASP A 42 11.63 7.71 3.42
N GLU A 43 12.19 6.96 4.37
CA GLU A 43 13.53 6.34 4.23
C GLU A 43 13.57 5.20 3.22
N PHE A 44 12.42 4.63 2.88
CA PHE A 44 12.30 3.52 1.92
C PHE A 44 11.86 4.01 0.54
N LEU A 45 11.43 5.26 0.41
CA LEU A 45 10.93 5.82 -0.83
C LEU A 45 12.11 6.16 -1.76
N LYS A 46 12.18 5.52 -2.92
CA LYS A 46 13.27 5.69 -3.90
C LYS A 46 13.38 7.12 -4.42
N SER A 47 12.24 7.79 -4.58
CA SER A 47 12.15 9.19 -5.01
C SER A 47 10.83 9.78 -4.53
N SER A 48 10.88 10.99 -3.97
CA SER A 48 9.70 11.75 -3.56
C SER A 48 9.09 12.59 -4.69
N VAL A 49 9.73 12.63 -5.86
CA VAL A 49 9.30 13.43 -7.01
C VAL A 49 7.89 13.00 -7.44
N GLY A 50 6.95 13.96 -7.45
CA GLY A 50 5.56 13.72 -7.84
C GLY A 50 4.68 13.08 -6.76
N SER A 51 5.26 12.73 -5.60
CA SER A 51 4.51 12.19 -4.46
C SER A 51 4.03 13.29 -3.51
N GLU A 52 2.84 13.12 -2.94
CA GLU A 52 2.28 13.99 -1.91
C GLU A 52 1.76 13.15 -0.74
N LYS A 53 1.99 13.61 0.49
CA LYS A 53 1.41 13.00 1.69
C LYS A 53 0.02 13.57 1.92
N TYR A 54 -0.93 12.71 2.26
CA TYR A 54 -2.31 13.10 2.54
C TYR A 54 -2.74 12.60 3.91
N TYR A 55 -3.45 13.45 4.64
CA TYR A 55 -4.03 13.14 5.94
C TYR A 55 -5.55 13.35 5.91
N PHE A 56 -6.28 12.34 6.37
CA PHE A 56 -7.73 12.34 6.44
C PHE A 56 -8.20 12.54 7.88
N GLY A 57 -8.86 13.66 8.14
CA GLY A 57 -9.43 13.97 9.46
C GLY A 57 -10.77 13.31 9.74
N GLY A 58 -11.35 12.59 8.77
CA GLY A 58 -12.62 11.90 8.93
C GLY A 58 -12.50 10.54 9.62
N ARG A 59 -13.65 9.89 9.83
CA ARG A 59 -13.71 8.56 10.47
C ARG A 59 -13.41 7.46 9.45
N ILE A 60 -12.48 6.58 9.79
CA ILE A 60 -12.21 5.35 9.02
C ILE A 60 -13.37 4.35 9.19
N ASN A 61 -13.89 3.85 8.07
CA ASN A 61 -15.04 2.97 7.96
C ASN A 61 -14.63 1.50 7.96
N TYR A 62 -14.30 0.97 9.14
CA TYR A 62 -14.04 -0.46 9.31
C TYR A 62 -15.33 -1.27 9.12
N ARG A 63 -15.36 -2.15 8.11
CA ARG A 63 -16.52 -2.97 7.76
C ARG A 63 -16.30 -4.44 8.10
N VAL A 64 -17.39 -5.15 8.41
CA VAL A 64 -17.36 -6.61 8.59
C VAL A 64 -16.88 -7.26 7.30
N GLY A 65 -15.90 -8.17 7.41
CA GLY A 65 -15.27 -8.83 6.27
C GLY A 65 -14.15 -8.01 5.59
N GLY A 66 -13.92 -6.76 6.00
CA GLY A 66 -12.77 -5.94 5.58
C GLY A 66 -11.60 -6.02 6.58
N ALA A 67 -10.61 -5.13 6.42
CA ALA A 67 -9.56 -5.00 7.42
C ALA A 67 -10.15 -4.50 8.75
N SER A 68 -9.64 -5.00 9.88
CA SER A 68 -10.02 -4.55 11.23
C SER A 68 -8.95 -3.64 11.83
N ARG A 69 -9.22 -3.08 13.02
CA ARG A 69 -8.24 -2.25 13.75
C ARG A 69 -7.03 -3.06 14.19
N GLU A 70 -7.21 -4.35 14.44
CA GLU A 70 -6.14 -5.30 14.76
C GLU A 70 -5.26 -5.55 13.53
N VAL A 71 -5.83 -5.55 12.32
CA VAL A 71 -5.05 -5.62 11.07
C VAL A 71 -4.19 -4.37 10.92
N GLY A 72 -4.77 -3.17 11.07
CA GLY A 72 -4.05 -1.89 11.11
C GLY A 72 -4.86 -0.80 11.81
N PRO A 73 -4.23 0.04 12.65
CA PRO A 73 -4.91 1.10 13.38
C PRO A 73 -5.27 2.29 12.47
N ASP A 74 -6.11 3.20 12.96
CA ASP A 74 -6.55 4.39 12.22
C ASP A 74 -5.38 5.21 11.69
N ASN A 75 -4.29 5.33 12.48
CA ASN A 75 -3.08 6.06 12.12
C ASN A 75 -2.32 5.49 10.92
N VAL A 76 -2.65 4.27 10.47
CA VAL A 76 -2.13 3.67 9.24
C VAL A 76 -3.07 3.94 8.06
N TYR A 77 -4.39 3.93 8.31
CA TYR A 77 -5.40 4.05 7.25
C TYR A 77 -5.92 5.48 7.02
N ASN A 78 -5.62 6.43 7.91
CA ASN A 78 -5.97 7.85 7.77
C ASN A 78 -4.85 8.69 7.14
N THR A 79 -3.73 8.06 6.77
CA THR A 79 -2.64 8.67 6.03
C THR A 79 -2.37 7.88 4.76
N ALA A 80 -1.98 8.57 3.70
CA ALA A 80 -1.58 7.95 2.47
C ALA A 80 -0.50 8.79 1.78
N ARG A 81 0.16 8.18 0.80
CA ARG A 81 0.97 8.90 -0.18
C ARG A 81 0.34 8.67 -1.56
N LEU A 82 0.13 9.74 -2.29
CA LEU A 82 -0.61 9.76 -3.56
C LEU A 82 0.19 10.47 -4.66
N ILE A 83 -0.19 10.23 -5.91
CA ILE A 83 0.31 10.92 -7.10
C ILE A 83 -0.77 11.92 -7.52
N ARG A 84 -0.56 13.20 -7.21
CA ARG A 84 -1.56 14.22 -7.55
C ARG A 84 -1.45 14.62 -9.02
N SER A 85 -2.58 14.61 -9.72
CA SER A 85 -2.69 15.22 -11.05
C SER A 85 -2.41 16.73 -11.01
N LYS A 86 -1.67 17.21 -12.02
CA LYS A 86 -1.39 18.64 -12.22
C LYS A 86 -1.77 19.03 -13.64
N ASN A 87 -2.42 20.19 -13.78
CA ASN A 87 -2.80 20.79 -15.07
C ASN A 87 -3.49 19.78 -16.00
N ASP A 88 -4.50 19.08 -15.48
CA ASP A 88 -5.33 18.11 -16.21
C ASP A 88 -4.57 16.92 -16.82
N SER A 89 -3.37 16.63 -16.32
CA SER A 89 -2.59 15.46 -16.69
C SER A 89 -2.33 14.56 -15.48
N VAL A 90 -2.59 13.26 -15.65
CA VAL A 90 -2.14 12.22 -14.75
C VAL A 90 -0.62 12.07 -14.96
N PRO A 91 0.21 12.29 -13.93
CA PRO A 91 1.65 12.18 -14.06
C PRO A 91 2.00 10.73 -14.40
N ASN A 92 2.74 10.52 -15.49
CA ASN A 92 3.31 9.22 -15.81
C ASN A 92 4.56 8.95 -14.95
N VAL A 93 4.35 8.86 -13.63
CA VAL A 93 5.40 8.70 -12.63
C VAL A 93 5.08 7.47 -11.78
N ASN A 94 6.13 6.72 -11.42
CA ASN A 94 6.02 5.60 -10.51
C ASN A 94 6.49 6.01 -9.12
N MET A 95 5.73 5.62 -8.10
CA MET A 95 6.11 5.73 -6.70
C MET A 95 6.63 4.37 -6.23
N THR A 96 7.94 4.28 -5.97
CA THR A 96 8.61 3.01 -5.64
C THR A 96 9.22 3.07 -4.26
N TRP A 97 8.89 2.10 -3.41
CA TRP A 97 9.58 1.81 -2.16
C TRP A 97 10.54 0.65 -2.35
N VAL A 98 11.71 0.72 -1.71
CA VAL A 98 12.76 -0.30 -1.77
C VAL A 98 13.14 -0.69 -0.35
N PHE A 99 13.11 -2.00 -0.08
CA PHE A 99 13.38 -2.58 1.22
C PHE A 99 14.55 -3.55 1.11
N PRO A 100 15.74 -3.25 1.67
CA PRO A 100 16.85 -4.20 1.71
C PRO A 100 16.43 -5.50 2.40
N VAL A 101 16.71 -6.65 1.80
CA VAL A 101 16.36 -7.95 2.39
C VAL A 101 17.44 -8.98 2.14
N VAL A 102 17.40 -10.08 2.89
CA VAL A 102 18.31 -11.21 2.67
C VAL A 102 17.76 -12.07 1.53
N GLY A 103 18.57 -12.27 0.49
CA GLY A 103 18.22 -13.16 -0.62
C GLY A 103 18.08 -14.62 -0.17
N GLY A 104 17.28 -15.41 -0.91
CA GLY A 104 17.09 -16.84 -0.64
C GLY A 104 15.98 -17.19 0.37
N TYR A 105 15.34 -16.18 0.96
CA TYR A 105 14.12 -16.34 1.78
C TYR A 105 12.88 -15.94 0.99
N LYS A 106 11.71 -16.42 1.47
CA LYS A 106 10.40 -15.94 1.02
C LYS A 106 9.91 -14.85 1.95
N TYR A 107 9.27 -13.85 1.39
CA TYR A 107 8.74 -12.70 2.12
C TYR A 107 7.24 -12.58 1.90
N LEU A 108 6.51 -12.35 2.99
CA LEU A 108 5.12 -11.91 2.96
C LEU A 108 5.09 -10.39 2.91
N VAL A 109 4.59 -9.84 1.80
CA VAL A 109 4.36 -8.41 1.61
C VAL A 109 2.87 -8.15 1.76
N ARG A 110 2.48 -7.51 2.88
CA ARG A 110 1.12 -7.03 3.11
C ARG A 110 1.05 -5.54 2.77
N LEU A 111 0.24 -5.19 1.78
CA LEU A 111 -0.05 -3.81 1.41
C LEU A 111 -1.36 -3.39 2.07
N HIS A 112 -1.35 -2.23 2.73
CA HIS A 112 -2.51 -1.64 3.38
C HIS A 112 -3.00 -0.46 2.53
N PHE A 113 -4.29 -0.41 2.27
CA PHE A 113 -4.91 0.62 1.45
C PHE A 113 -6.18 1.18 2.10
N CYS A 114 -6.48 2.44 1.81
CA CYS A 114 -7.75 3.07 2.15
C CYS A 114 -7.94 4.27 1.21
N ASP A 115 -9.03 4.30 0.44
CA ASP A 115 -9.34 5.46 -0.39
C ASP A 115 -9.90 6.58 0.48
N ILE A 116 -8.99 7.44 0.95
CA ILE A 116 -9.28 8.59 1.81
C ILE A 116 -9.21 9.92 1.05
N ALA A 117 -8.85 9.88 -0.23
CA ALA A 117 -8.57 11.08 -1.02
C ALA A 117 -9.65 11.35 -2.08
N SER A 118 -10.29 10.31 -2.62
CA SER A 118 -11.33 10.46 -3.64
C SER A 118 -12.58 11.15 -3.08
N ILE A 119 -13.21 11.99 -3.90
CA ILE A 119 -14.49 12.64 -3.58
C ILE A 119 -15.70 11.73 -3.84
N SER A 120 -15.52 10.68 -4.64
CA SER A 120 -16.53 9.70 -5.02
C SER A 120 -15.85 8.36 -5.32
N MET A 121 -16.62 7.28 -5.27
CA MET A 121 -16.16 5.96 -5.74
C MET A 121 -15.86 6.00 -7.24
N ARG A 122 -15.01 5.08 -7.72
CA ARG A 122 -14.64 4.90 -9.15
C ARG A 122 -13.83 6.03 -9.75
N LEU A 123 -12.99 6.61 -8.92
CA LEU A 123 -12.18 7.78 -9.24
C LEU A 123 -10.68 7.47 -9.17
N LEU A 124 -10.27 6.55 -8.30
CA LEU A 124 -8.86 6.21 -8.08
C LEU A 124 -8.54 4.85 -8.73
N TYR A 125 -7.72 4.86 -9.79
CA TYR A 125 -7.25 3.65 -10.48
C TYR A 125 -5.73 3.66 -10.54
N PHE A 126 -5.09 2.60 -10.05
CA PHE A 126 -3.63 2.48 -10.10
C PHE A 126 -3.19 1.04 -10.28
N ASN A 127 -1.97 0.87 -10.77
CA ASN A 127 -1.32 -0.42 -10.87
C ASN A 127 -0.38 -0.64 -9.69
N VAL A 128 -0.37 -1.85 -9.15
CA VAL A 128 0.55 -2.27 -8.09
C VAL A 128 1.52 -3.28 -8.65
N TYR A 129 2.82 -3.05 -8.45
CA TYR A 129 3.87 -3.98 -8.81
C TYR A 129 4.66 -4.38 -7.57
N VAL A 130 4.94 -5.67 -7.42
CA VAL A 130 5.83 -6.20 -6.38
C VAL A 130 6.99 -6.91 -7.09
N ASN A 131 8.23 -6.50 -6.78
CA ASN A 131 9.45 -6.94 -7.49
C ASN A 131 9.34 -6.81 -9.02
N GLY A 132 8.76 -5.71 -9.48
CA GLY A 132 8.55 -5.43 -10.91
C GLY A 132 7.48 -6.29 -11.58
N GLN A 133 6.83 -7.21 -10.86
CA GLN A 133 5.72 -8.01 -11.39
C GLN A 133 4.39 -7.32 -11.09
N LEU A 134 3.51 -7.22 -12.08
CA LEU A 134 2.16 -6.69 -11.91
C LEU A 134 1.37 -7.58 -10.95
N ALA A 135 0.99 -6.99 -9.82
CA ALA A 135 0.33 -7.67 -8.70
C ALA A 135 -1.17 -7.34 -8.63
N LEU A 136 -1.53 -6.07 -8.90
CA LEU A 136 -2.91 -5.62 -9.07
C LEU A 136 -2.97 -4.70 -10.29
N GLU A 137 -3.86 -5.00 -11.22
CA GLU A 137 -4.08 -4.24 -12.46
C GLU A 137 -5.34 -3.40 -12.35
N ASP A 138 -5.28 -2.15 -12.81
CA ASP A 138 -6.39 -1.19 -12.87
C ASP A 138 -7.21 -1.17 -11.57
N PHE A 139 -6.49 -1.11 -10.45
CA PHE A 139 -7.04 -1.38 -9.14
C PHE A 139 -7.77 -0.16 -8.58
N ASP A 140 -9.04 -0.36 -8.24
CA ASP A 140 -9.89 0.63 -7.58
C ASP A 140 -10.40 0.10 -6.25
N LEU A 141 -9.93 0.74 -5.17
CA LEU A 141 -10.24 0.38 -3.79
C LEU A 141 -11.72 0.48 -3.46
N SER A 142 -12.42 1.44 -4.05
CA SER A 142 -13.82 1.69 -3.76
C SER A 142 -14.71 0.59 -4.32
N LEU A 143 -14.30 -0.08 -5.41
CA LEU A 143 -15.01 -1.27 -5.93
C LEU A 143 -14.86 -2.47 -5.01
N VAL A 144 -13.66 -2.67 -4.46
CA VAL A 144 -13.36 -3.81 -3.58
C VAL A 144 -14.05 -3.66 -2.23
N THR A 145 -14.07 -2.46 -1.69
CA THR A 145 -14.62 -2.18 -0.35
C THR A 145 -16.08 -1.73 -0.37
N ASN A 146 -16.61 -1.39 -1.55
CA ASN A 146 -17.92 -0.79 -1.75
C ASN A 146 -18.15 0.45 -0.85
N SER A 147 -17.11 1.28 -0.70
CA SER A 147 -17.07 2.47 0.17
C SER A 147 -15.84 3.33 -0.10
N LEU A 148 -15.92 4.60 0.25
CA LEU A 148 -14.72 5.40 0.57
C LEU A 148 -14.35 5.22 2.05
N ALA A 149 -13.12 5.61 2.39
CA ALA A 149 -12.51 5.55 3.72
C ALA A 149 -12.65 4.17 4.40
N SER A 150 -12.81 3.11 3.61
CA SER A 150 -12.88 1.72 4.11
C SER A 150 -11.54 1.04 3.90
N PRO A 151 -10.90 0.53 4.96
CA PRO A 151 -9.63 -0.18 4.84
C PRO A 151 -9.70 -1.47 4.04
N PHE A 152 -8.63 -1.73 3.29
CA PHE A 152 -8.36 -2.97 2.58
C PHE A 152 -6.89 -3.37 2.79
N TYR A 153 -6.58 -4.67 2.67
CA TYR A 153 -5.22 -5.13 2.57
C TYR A 153 -5.10 -6.27 1.56
N ALA A 154 -3.94 -6.36 0.92
CA ALA A 154 -3.60 -7.45 0.00
C ALA A 154 -2.25 -8.05 0.39
N ASP A 155 -2.18 -9.38 0.35
CA ASP A 155 -1.01 -10.15 0.72
C ASP A 155 -0.37 -10.78 -0.51
N PHE A 156 0.95 -10.65 -0.62
CA PHE A 156 1.76 -11.25 -1.68
C PHE A 156 2.91 -12.02 -1.07
N VAL A 157 3.19 -13.21 -1.57
CA VAL A 157 4.41 -13.95 -1.22
C VAL A 157 5.39 -13.82 -2.37
N VAL A 158 6.59 -13.33 -2.08
CA VAL A 158 7.65 -13.11 -3.07
C VAL A 158 8.96 -13.74 -2.62
N ASP A 159 9.73 -14.22 -3.58
CA ASP A 159 11.09 -14.66 -3.32
C ASP A 159 12.01 -13.43 -3.19
N GLY A 160 12.85 -13.41 -2.15
CA GLY A 160 13.88 -12.39 -1.98
C GLY A 160 14.91 -12.50 -3.08
N ASP A 161 15.03 -11.45 -3.89
CA ASP A 161 15.94 -11.43 -5.02
C ASP A 161 17.40 -11.36 -4.54
N VAL A 162 18.14 -12.44 -4.82
CA VAL A 162 19.55 -12.58 -4.45
C VAL A 162 20.43 -11.59 -5.20
N SER A 163 20.04 -11.16 -6.41
CA SER A 163 20.83 -10.29 -7.26
C SER A 163 20.73 -8.81 -6.85
N THR A 164 19.54 -8.37 -6.43
CA THR A 164 19.32 -6.99 -5.99
C THR A 164 19.46 -6.82 -4.49
N GLY A 165 19.27 -7.87 -3.69
CA GLY A 165 19.29 -7.82 -2.23
C GLY A 165 18.18 -6.93 -1.65
N ALA A 166 17.09 -6.72 -2.39
CA ALA A 166 16.01 -5.84 -1.98
C ALA A 166 14.66 -6.29 -2.55
N LEU A 167 13.59 -5.99 -1.81
CA LEU A 167 12.21 -6.02 -2.32
C LEU A 167 11.83 -4.63 -2.81
N SER A 168 11.03 -4.57 -3.86
CA SER A 168 10.44 -3.31 -4.33
C SER A 168 8.93 -3.41 -4.43
N VAL A 169 8.25 -2.34 -4.01
CA VAL A 169 6.83 -2.13 -4.23
C VAL A 169 6.69 -0.85 -5.04
N THR A 170 5.97 -0.90 -6.16
CA THR A 170 5.74 0.25 -7.02
C THR A 170 4.25 0.46 -7.22
N ILE A 171 3.80 1.70 -7.04
CA ILE A 171 2.50 2.19 -7.47
C ILE A 171 2.71 3.03 -8.73
N GLY A 172 1.94 2.77 -9.78
CA GLY A 172 2.06 3.48 -11.05
C GLY A 172 0.71 3.73 -11.70
N PRO A 173 0.68 4.54 -12.77
CA PRO A 173 -0.55 4.93 -13.43
C PRO A 173 -1.28 3.72 -14.03
N SER A 174 -2.61 3.82 -14.08
CA SER A 174 -3.50 2.86 -14.74
C SER A 174 -3.94 3.40 -16.10
N LYS A 175 -4.31 2.50 -17.01
CA LYS A 175 -4.96 2.91 -18.28
C LYS A 175 -6.40 3.36 -18.05
N SER A 176 -6.97 3.01 -16.90
CA SER A 176 -8.30 3.43 -16.43
C SER A 176 -8.25 4.73 -15.63
N SER A 177 -7.07 5.30 -15.35
CA SER A 177 -6.94 6.61 -14.69
C SER A 177 -7.66 7.68 -15.50
N LEU A 178 -8.50 8.46 -14.83
CA LEU A 178 -9.31 9.50 -15.45
C LEU A 178 -8.64 10.88 -15.29
N PRO A 179 -8.65 11.73 -16.34
CA PRO A 179 -8.28 13.14 -16.18
C PRO A 179 -9.15 13.82 -15.11
N HIS A 180 -8.56 14.73 -14.33
CA HIS A 180 -9.18 15.48 -13.22
C HIS A 180 -9.42 14.70 -11.91
N VAL A 181 -8.74 13.57 -11.71
CA VAL A 181 -8.88 12.74 -10.51
C VAL A 181 -7.54 12.53 -9.79
N ILE A 182 -7.58 11.96 -8.58
CA ILE A 182 -6.41 11.60 -7.77
C ILE A 182 -6.01 10.16 -8.14
N ASP A 183 -4.71 9.91 -8.29
CA ASP A 183 -4.11 8.58 -8.44
C ASP A 183 -3.16 8.25 -7.27
#